data_AF-A0A847MBZ4-F1
#
_entry.id   AF-A0A847MBZ4-F1
#
_cell.length_a   1.000
_cell.length_b   1.000
_cell.length_c   1.000
_cell.angle_alpha   90.00
_cell.angle_beta   90.00
_cell.angle_gamma   90.00
#
_symmetry.space_group_name_H-M   'P 1'
#
loop_
_entity.id
_entity.type
_entity.pdbx_description
1 polymer ?
#
loop_
_entity_poly.entity_id
_entity_poly.type
_entity_poly.pdbx_seq_one_letter_code
_entity_poly.pdbx_strand_id
1 'polypeptide(L)'
;LMVHRVPPAKVTIIEDSNRANAMDQDKTFREQVVRPEQRRVEFKLNALIREELGIADWELRFAEMELSEELTEAQVARIYASIGALTADEIRHQLGLLPLGEEKTEAREAEKENLAAETSRPLADVGG
;
A
#
# COMPACT_ATOMS: atom_id res chain seq x y z
N LEU A 1 -13.79 11.05 -31.33
CA LEU A 1 -13.00 11.96 -30.48
C LEU A 1 -13.23 11.53 -29.03
N MET A 2 -12.20 10.98 -28.36
CA MET A 2 -12.26 10.64 -26.92
C MET A 2 -12.24 11.93 -26.10
N VAL A 3 -13.42 12.44 -25.72
CA VAL A 3 -13.60 13.79 -25.15
C VAL A 3 -12.97 13.96 -23.75
N HIS A 4 -12.65 12.88 -23.03
CA HIS A 4 -12.11 12.95 -21.66
C HIS A 4 -10.84 12.12 -21.40
N ARG A 5 -10.17 11.60 -22.43
CA ARG A 5 -8.97 10.73 -22.30
C ARG A 5 -9.15 9.52 -21.35
N VAL A 6 -10.38 9.13 -21.04
CA VAL A 6 -10.69 7.95 -20.24
C VAL A 6 -10.50 6.71 -21.13
N PRO A 7 -9.72 5.70 -20.70
CA PRO A 7 -9.56 4.46 -21.44
C PRO A 7 -10.92 3.77 -21.71
N PRO A 8 -11.13 3.20 -22.91
CA PRO A 8 -12.37 2.51 -23.26
C PRO A 8 -12.76 1.39 -22.28
N ALA A 9 -11.76 0.72 -21.70
CA ALA A 9 -11.93 -0.36 -20.72
C ALA A 9 -12.64 0.06 -19.42
N LYS A 10 -12.74 1.37 -19.12
CA LYS A 10 -13.54 1.87 -17.98
C LYS A 10 -14.98 2.24 -18.35
N VAL A 11 -15.28 2.37 -19.65
CA VAL A 11 -16.60 2.78 -20.16
C VAL A 11 -17.47 1.57 -20.52
N THR A 12 -16.85 0.44 -20.87
CA THR A 12 -17.54 -0.83 -21.13
C THR A 12 -17.11 -1.89 -20.12
N ILE A 13 -18.10 -2.50 -19.44
CA ILE A 13 -17.93 -3.73 -18.66
C ILE A 13 -17.61 -4.82 -19.69
N ILE A 14 -16.32 -5.07 -19.93
CA ILE A 14 -15.88 -6.23 -20.70
C ILE A 14 -15.46 -7.26 -19.67
N GLU A 15 -16.37 -8.20 -19.41
CA GLU A 15 -16.04 -9.45 -18.76
C GLU A 15 -15.02 -10.18 -19.64
N ASP A 16 -14.01 -10.73 -18.99
CA ASP A 16 -12.94 -11.56 -19.52
C ASP A 16 -11.72 -10.88 -20.18
N SER A 17 -10.59 -11.19 -19.53
CA SER A 17 -9.23 -11.20 -20.07
C SER A 17 -8.52 -9.85 -20.27
N ASN A 18 -8.06 -9.25 -19.16
CA ASN A 18 -6.64 -8.83 -18.97
C ASN A 18 -6.45 -8.02 -17.67
N ARG A 19 -6.31 -8.68 -16.52
CA ARG A 19 -6.00 -7.96 -15.26
C ARG A 19 -4.67 -7.20 -15.34
N ALA A 20 -3.64 -7.77 -15.97
CA ALA A 20 -2.34 -7.10 -16.14
C ALA A 20 -2.44 -5.84 -17.01
N ASN A 21 -3.08 -5.93 -18.20
CA ASN A 21 -3.22 -4.76 -19.08
C ASN A 21 -4.18 -3.71 -18.50
N ALA A 22 -5.16 -4.11 -17.69
CA ALA A 22 -6.04 -3.18 -16.98
C ALA A 22 -5.27 -2.39 -15.89
N MET A 23 -4.35 -3.04 -15.17
CA MET A 23 -3.52 -2.37 -14.16
C MET A 23 -2.56 -1.35 -14.80
N ASP A 24 -1.92 -1.70 -15.91
CA ASP A 24 -1.03 -0.77 -16.64
C ASP A 24 -1.81 0.41 -17.26
N GLN A 25 -3.01 0.16 -17.76
CA GLN A 25 -3.91 1.21 -18.25
C GLN A 25 -4.36 2.14 -17.12
N ASP A 26 -4.68 1.61 -15.94
CA ASP A 26 -5.06 2.38 -14.77
C ASP A 26 -3.92 3.24 -14.24
N LYS A 27 -2.69 2.70 -14.24
CA LYS A 27 -1.48 3.45 -13.90
C LYS A 27 -1.26 4.61 -14.87
N THR A 28 -1.35 4.35 -16.16
CA THR A 28 -1.17 5.36 -17.22
C THR A 28 -2.22 6.46 -17.12
N PHE A 29 -3.50 6.11 -16.91
CA PHE A 29 -4.57 7.09 -16.75
C PHE A 29 -4.37 7.98 -15.51
N ARG A 30 -3.95 7.41 -14.38
CA ARG A 30 -3.65 8.19 -13.18
C ARG A 30 -2.49 9.17 -13.41
N GLU A 31 -1.39 8.69 -14.00
CA GLU A 31 -0.21 9.51 -14.23
C GLU A 31 -0.44 10.61 -15.27
N GLN A 32 -1.16 10.31 -16.34
CA GLN A 32 -1.32 11.21 -17.48
C GLN A 32 -2.56 12.10 -17.38
N VAL A 33 -3.56 11.74 -16.58
CA VAL A 33 -4.84 12.47 -16.52
C VAL A 33 -5.16 12.94 -15.11
N VAL A 34 -5.14 12.06 -14.11
CA VAL A 34 -5.57 12.42 -12.74
C VAL A 34 -4.56 13.34 -12.04
N ARG A 35 -3.27 12.97 -12.02
CA ARG A 35 -2.22 13.75 -11.37
C ARG A 35 -2.09 15.19 -11.92
N PRO A 36 -2.11 15.42 -13.26
CA PRO A 36 -2.08 16.77 -13.81
C PRO A 36 -3.27 17.63 -13.40
N GLU A 37 -4.48 17.06 -13.38
CA GLU A 37 -5.69 17.79 -12.99
C GLU A 37 -5.71 18.08 -11.48
N GLN A 38 -5.27 17.14 -10.64
CA GLN A 38 -5.11 17.38 -9.19
C GLN A 38 -4.18 18.54 -8.91
N ARG A 39 -2.98 18.58 -9.52
CA ARG A 39 -2.04 19.72 -9.38
C ARG A 39 -2.65 21.04 -9.82
N ARG A 40 -3.45 21.02 -10.89
CA ARG A 40 -4.12 22.22 -11.40
C ARG A 40 -5.15 22.74 -10.39
N VAL A 41 -5.90 21.85 -9.75
CA VAL A 41 -6.89 22.21 -8.72
C VAL A 41 -6.20 22.65 -7.43
N GLU A 42 -5.15 21.97 -6.98
CA GLU A 42 -4.32 22.38 -5.83
C GLU A 42 -3.78 23.78 -5.99
N PHE A 43 -3.18 24.08 -7.14
CA PHE A 43 -2.61 25.40 -7.40
C PHE A 43 -3.68 26.49 -7.28
N LYS A 44 -4.86 26.27 -7.86
CA LYS A 44 -5.97 27.23 -7.81
C LYS A 44 -6.52 27.39 -6.39
N LEU A 45 -6.71 26.29 -5.66
CA LEU A 45 -7.21 26.32 -4.29
C LEU A 45 -6.22 27.01 -3.36
N ASN A 46 -4.94 26.70 -3.46
CA ASN A 46 -3.90 27.33 -2.65
C ASN A 46 -3.70 28.80 -3.01
N ALA A 47 -3.86 29.19 -4.29
CA ALA A 47 -3.89 30.59 -4.67
C ALA A 47 -5.08 31.32 -4.03
N LEU A 48 -6.29 30.76 -4.13
CA LEU A 48 -7.49 31.34 -3.52
C LEU A 48 -7.36 31.47 -1.99
N ILE A 49 -6.86 30.44 -1.32
CA ILE A 49 -6.66 30.46 0.15
C ILE A 49 -5.62 31.53 0.52
N ARG A 50 -4.53 31.66 -0.23
CA ARG A 50 -3.51 32.68 0.03
C ARG A 50 -4.03 34.09 -0.20
N GLU A 51 -4.75 34.31 -1.31
CA GLU A 51 -5.22 35.64 -1.71
C GLU A 51 -6.42 36.11 -0.87
N GLU A 52 -7.39 35.24 -0.62
CA GLU A 52 -8.65 35.61 0.06
C GLU A 52 -8.58 35.44 1.58
N LEU A 53 -7.86 34.43 2.07
CA LEU A 53 -7.77 34.15 3.52
C LEU A 53 -6.44 34.63 4.12
N GLY A 54 -5.46 35.02 3.31
CA GLY A 54 -4.15 35.48 3.77
C GLY A 54 -3.28 34.40 4.42
N ILE A 55 -3.68 33.13 4.29
CA ILE A 55 -3.01 32.00 4.95
C ILE A 55 -1.91 31.48 4.01
N ALA A 56 -0.66 31.65 4.42
CA ALA A 56 0.52 31.20 3.68
C ALA A 56 1.38 30.16 4.42
N ASP A 57 1.03 29.84 5.68
CA ASP A 57 1.82 28.95 6.54
C ASP A 57 1.67 27.48 6.17
N TRP A 58 0.61 27.12 5.43
CA TRP A 58 0.35 25.76 4.98
C TRP A 58 -0.25 25.77 3.57
N GLU A 59 -0.13 24.63 2.89
CA GLU A 59 -0.74 24.41 1.58
C GLU A 59 -1.52 23.10 1.56
N LEU A 60 -2.64 23.11 0.86
CA LEU A 60 -3.44 21.94 0.59
C LEU A 60 -2.74 21.11 -0.49
N ARG A 61 -2.51 19.83 -0.20
CA ARG A 61 -2.09 18.82 -1.18
C ARG A 61 -3.10 17.69 -1.17
N PHE A 62 -3.52 17.21 -2.33
CA PHE A 62 -4.30 15.99 -2.42
C PHE A 62 -3.43 14.82 -1.99
N ALA A 63 -4.04 13.90 -1.24
CA ALA A 63 -3.41 12.62 -0.96
C ALA A 63 -3.21 11.87 -2.29
N GLU A 64 -1.97 11.47 -2.56
CA GLU A 64 -1.69 10.63 -3.71
C GLU A 64 -2.34 9.26 -3.48
N MET A 65 -3.37 8.93 -4.26
CA MET A 65 -3.93 7.57 -4.26
C MET A 65 -2.91 6.62 -4.90
N GLU A 66 -2.12 5.95 -4.07
CA GLU A 66 -1.30 4.81 -4.45
C GLU A 66 -2.17 3.55 -4.63
N LEU A 67 -2.85 3.44 -5.78
CA LEU A 67 -3.49 2.19 -6.22
C LEU A 67 -2.48 1.12 -6.69
N SER A 68 -1.19 1.39 -6.55
CA SER A 68 -0.12 0.47 -6.90
C SER A 68 0.80 0.44 -5.70
N GLU A 69 0.53 -0.53 -4.83
CA GLU A 69 1.53 -1.47 -4.32
C GLU A 69 1.33 -1.86 -2.86
N GLU A 70 0.22 -1.54 -2.17
CA GLU A 70 0.01 -2.07 -0.80
C GLU A 70 0.22 -3.61 -0.70
N LEU A 71 -0.19 -4.37 -1.73
CA LEU A 71 0.13 -5.80 -1.85
C LEU A 71 1.62 -6.07 -2.10
N THR A 72 2.27 -5.30 -2.97
CA THR A 72 3.69 -5.46 -3.30
C THR A 72 4.57 -5.03 -2.12
N GLU A 73 4.28 -3.91 -1.46
CA GLU A 73 4.87 -3.44 -0.21
C GLU A 73 4.68 -4.46 0.90
N ALA A 74 3.47 -5.02 1.07
CA ALA A 74 3.24 -6.10 2.02
C ALA A 74 4.05 -7.36 1.66
N GLN A 75 4.20 -7.66 0.36
CA GLN A 75 4.99 -8.80 -0.11
C GLN A 75 6.50 -8.56 0.10
N VAL A 76 6.98 -7.36 -0.15
CA VAL A 76 8.37 -6.92 0.08
C VAL A 76 8.67 -6.94 1.58
N ALA A 77 7.80 -6.37 2.41
CA ALA A 77 7.92 -6.39 3.85
C ALA A 77 7.94 -7.83 4.39
N ARG A 78 7.09 -8.72 3.86
CA ARG A 78 7.09 -10.15 4.20
C ARG A 78 8.42 -10.81 3.82
N ILE A 79 8.98 -10.52 2.65
CA ILE A 79 10.28 -11.06 2.23
C ILE A 79 11.38 -10.60 3.19
N TYR A 80 11.46 -9.29 3.48
CA TYR A 80 12.46 -8.75 4.41
C TYR A 80 12.33 -9.29 5.83
N ALA A 81 11.09 -9.48 6.32
CA ALA A 81 10.83 -10.14 7.60
C ALA A 81 11.29 -11.62 7.58
N SER A 82 11.06 -12.33 6.48
CA SER A 82 11.41 -13.75 6.37
C SER A 82 12.92 -14.02 6.31
N ILE A 83 13.69 -13.09 5.72
CA ILE A 83 15.15 -13.18 5.66
C ILE A 83 15.84 -12.56 6.88
N GLY A 84 15.06 -12.03 7.85
CA GLY A 84 15.57 -11.42 9.07
C GLY A 84 16.25 -10.06 8.86
N ALA A 85 16.02 -9.40 7.73
CA ALA A 85 16.60 -8.09 7.42
C ALA A 85 15.81 -6.92 8.03
N LEU A 86 14.50 -7.12 8.28
CA LEU A 86 13.64 -6.16 8.99
C LEU A 86 12.85 -6.88 10.08
N THR A 87 12.73 -6.24 11.23
CA THR A 87 11.88 -6.64 12.35
C THR A 87 10.44 -6.18 12.14
N ALA A 88 9.50 -6.78 12.88
CA ALA A 88 8.09 -6.41 12.81
C ALA A 88 7.85 -4.93 13.19
N ASP A 89 8.62 -4.41 14.14
CA ASP A 89 8.48 -3.01 14.56
C ASP A 89 9.10 -2.02 13.57
N GLU A 90 10.18 -2.39 12.87
CA GLU A 90 10.72 -1.58 11.77
C GLU A 90 9.73 -1.50 10.59
N ILE A 91 9.07 -2.61 10.26
CA ILE A 91 8.01 -2.62 9.25
C ILE A 91 6.82 -1.76 9.69
N ARG A 92 6.41 -1.83 10.96
CA ARG A 92 5.33 -0.98 11.49
C ARG A 92 5.69 0.50 11.48
N HIS A 93 6.94 0.84 11.80
CA HIS A 93 7.44 2.20 11.70
C HIS A 93 7.39 2.72 10.26
N GLN A 94 7.77 1.90 9.26
CA GLN A 94 7.65 2.26 7.83
C GLN A 94 6.20 2.49 7.41
N LEU A 95 5.25 1.74 7.98
CA LEU A 95 3.81 1.90 7.74
C LEU A 95 3.16 3.00 8.60
N GLY A 96 3.94 3.77 9.39
CA GLY A 96 3.42 4.82 10.27
C GLY A 96 2.61 4.31 11.47
N LEU A 97 2.77 3.04 11.84
CA LEU A 97 2.08 2.40 12.96
C LEU A 97 2.96 2.45 14.22
N LEU A 98 2.33 2.56 15.40
CA LEU A 98 3.04 2.43 16.68
C LEU A 98 3.64 1.01 16.83
N PRO A 99 4.79 0.86 17.52
CA PRO A 99 5.39 -0.44 17.80
C PRO A 99 4.46 -1.33 18.63
N LEU A 100 4.64 -2.66 18.58
CA LEU A 100 3.80 -3.58 19.37
C LEU A 100 3.99 -3.45 20.88
N GLY A 101 5.15 -2.91 21.32
CA GLY A 101 5.58 -2.90 22.72
C GLY A 101 6.19 -4.24 23.12
N GLU A 102 7.15 -4.20 24.05
CA GLU A 102 8.03 -5.34 24.39
C GLU A 102 7.25 -6.60 24.82
N GLU A 103 6.16 -6.43 25.57
CA GLU A 103 5.32 -7.52 26.07
C GLU A 103 4.63 -8.33 24.93
N LYS A 104 4.29 -7.67 23.82
CA LYS A 104 3.59 -8.31 22.70
C LYS A 104 4.55 -8.93 21.69
N THR A 105 5.79 -8.46 21.63
CA THR A 105 6.87 -9.07 20.85
C THR A 105 7.29 -10.39 21.47
N GLU A 106 7.51 -10.43 22.80
CA GLU A 106 7.91 -11.64 23.53
C GLU A 106 6.84 -12.74 23.45
N ALA A 107 5.56 -12.39 23.61
CA ALA A 107 4.45 -13.34 23.50
C ALA A 107 4.37 -14.01 22.11
N ARG A 108 4.65 -13.24 21.05
CA ARG A 108 4.66 -13.75 19.66
C ARG A 108 5.89 -14.59 19.35
N GLU A 109 7.04 -14.26 19.92
CA GLU A 109 8.27 -15.04 19.77
C GLU A 109 8.13 -16.40 20.47
N ALA A 110 7.57 -16.42 21.68
CA ALA A 110 7.27 -17.65 22.39
C ALA A 110 6.24 -18.53 21.64
N GLU A 111 5.21 -17.93 21.04
CA GLU A 111 4.23 -18.66 20.21
C GLU A 111 4.88 -19.27 18.95
N LYS A 112 5.77 -18.54 18.27
CA LYS A 112 6.52 -19.04 17.12
C LYS A 112 7.46 -20.19 17.50
N GLU A 113 8.13 -20.09 18.64
CA GLU A 113 9.04 -21.13 19.14
C GLU A 113 8.28 -22.41 19.51
N ASN A 114 7.12 -22.27 20.17
CA ASN A 114 6.24 -23.39 20.49
C ASN A 114 5.71 -24.08 19.22
N LEU A 115 5.31 -23.32 18.20
CA LEU A 115 4.85 -23.86 16.92
C LEU A 115 5.97 -24.58 16.15
N ALA A 116 7.19 -24.04 16.17
CA ALA A 116 8.36 -24.70 15.58
C ALA A 116 8.71 -26.00 16.33
N ALA A 117 8.59 -26.02 17.65
CA ALA A 117 8.80 -27.21 18.47
C ALA A 117 7.75 -28.31 18.22
N GLU A 118 6.48 -27.95 18.02
CA GLU A 118 5.42 -28.90 17.65
C GLU A 118 5.62 -29.49 16.26
N THR A 119 6.07 -28.67 15.29
CA THR A 119 6.31 -29.11 13.91
C THR A 119 7.58 -29.97 13.78
N SER A 120 8.53 -29.81 14.71
CA SER A 120 9.79 -30.56 14.77
C SER A 120 9.69 -31.85 15.59
N ARG A 121 8.56 -32.13 16.24
CA ARG A 121 8.34 -33.43 16.91
C ARG A 121 8.36 -34.53 15.83
N PRO A 122 9.31 -35.47 15.88
CA PRO A 122 9.29 -36.58 14.93
C PRO A 122 8.00 -37.36 15.13
N LEU A 123 7.47 -37.91 14.04
CA LEU A 123 6.36 -38.86 13.99
C LEU A 123 6.78 -40.16 14.69
N ALA A 124 7.02 -40.10 15.99
CA ALA A 124 7.23 -41.24 16.84
C ALA A 124 5.87 -41.62 17.42
N ASP A 125 5.41 -42.77 16.97
CA ASP A 125 4.29 -43.55 17.51
C ASP A 125 2.88 -43.22 16.99
N VAL A 126 2.61 -43.68 15.76
CA VAL A 126 1.31 -44.26 15.43
C VAL A 126 1.57 -45.65 14.86
N GLY A 127 1.81 -46.62 15.74
CA GLY A 127 1.75 -48.03 15.34
C GLY A 127 2.45 -48.99 16.30
N GLY A 128 1.66 -49.69 17.11
CA GLY A 128 2.07 -50.93 17.78
C GLY A 128 1.53 -51.08 19.19
#